data_AF-A0A8S9LQ24-F1
#
_entry.id   AF-A0A8S9LQ24-F1
#
_cell.length_a   1.000
_cell.length_b   1.000
_cell.length_c   1.000
_cell.angle_alpha   90.00
_cell.angle_beta   90.00
_cell.angle_gamma   90.00
#
_symmetry.space_group_name_H-M   'P 1'
#
loop_
_entity.id
_entity.type
_entity.pdbx_description
1 polymer ?
#
loop_
_entity_poly.entity_id
_entity_poly.type
_entity_poly.pdbx_seq_one_letter_code
_entity_poly.pdbx_strand_id
1 'polypeptide(L)'
;MLENSDRTLMHVSRCPYGGVWPCFLVLGLHGNIPASVAQCKTLSRLILRDNNLSGPLPEFSQNQDLSFLDLNSNNFEGPIPSGLGSCRKLTAINLSRNKLTGVIPPVLGNLQKLRYLNLGVNSLTGLVPPKFSNWKELTTLILSGNRFSGFVPPDRGS
;
A
#
# COMPACT_ATOMS: atom_id res chain seq x y z
N MET A 1 -0.26 2.03 -25.07
CA MET A 1 0.68 3.16 -25.16
C MET A 1 1.40 3.27 -23.84
N LEU A 2 2.67 2.86 -23.81
CA LEU A 2 3.57 3.04 -22.68
C LEU A 2 4.42 4.27 -23.03
N GLU A 3 4.13 5.40 -22.39
CA GLU A 3 4.97 6.59 -22.51
C GLU A 3 6.02 6.60 -21.40
N ASN A 4 7.27 6.53 -21.86
CA ASN A 4 8.49 7.17 -21.36
C ASN A 4 8.55 7.64 -19.90
N SER A 5 9.50 7.06 -19.16
CA SER A 5 10.76 7.71 -18.75
C SER A 5 11.20 7.15 -17.40
N ASP A 6 12.35 6.48 -17.42
CA ASP A 6 12.88 5.70 -16.32
C ASP A 6 13.11 6.58 -15.07
N ARG A 7 12.24 6.41 -14.07
CA ARG A 7 12.45 6.88 -12.69
C ARG A 7 12.10 5.74 -11.74
N THR A 8 12.93 4.70 -11.76
CA THR A 8 13.00 3.62 -10.75
C THR A 8 11.63 3.00 -10.36
N LEU A 9 11.07 2.22 -11.29
CA LEU A 9 9.94 1.32 -11.04
C LEU A 9 10.49 -0.03 -10.54
N MET A 10 10.06 -0.46 -9.34
CA MET A 10 10.28 -1.83 -8.88
C MET A 10 8.96 -2.59 -8.98
N HIS A 11 8.85 -3.49 -9.97
CA HIS A 11 7.67 -4.33 -10.18
C HIS A 11 8.06 -5.80 -10.19
N VAL A 12 7.57 -6.55 -9.19
CA VAL A 12 7.68 -8.01 -9.15
C VAL A 12 6.33 -8.56 -8.71
N SER A 13 5.60 -9.23 -9.60
CA SER A 13 4.32 -9.88 -9.32
C SER A 13 4.25 -11.26 -9.94
N ARG A 14 3.48 -12.19 -9.34
CA ARG A 14 3.13 -13.45 -10.00
C ARG A 14 2.29 -13.19 -11.26
N CYS A 15 2.63 -13.83 -12.38
CA CYS A 15 1.87 -13.73 -13.63
C CYS A 15 0.48 -14.38 -13.48
N PRO A 16 -0.62 -13.69 -13.84
CA PRO A 16 -1.96 -14.22 -13.64
C PRO A 16 -2.46 -15.22 -14.70
N TYR A 17 -1.71 -15.54 -15.77
CA TYR A 17 -2.19 -16.45 -16.83
C TYR A 17 -1.12 -17.38 -17.44
N GLY A 18 -1.24 -18.68 -17.17
CA GLY A 18 -1.53 -19.70 -18.20
C GLY A 18 -0.48 -20.11 -19.25
N GLY A 19 0.78 -19.68 -19.17
CA GLY A 19 1.84 -20.21 -20.04
C GLY A 19 2.49 -21.45 -19.44
N VAL A 20 2.49 -22.58 -20.16
CA VAL A 20 3.28 -23.77 -19.83
C VAL A 20 4.76 -23.41 -19.86
N TRP A 21 5.30 -22.98 -18.72
CA TRP A 21 6.73 -22.94 -18.47
C TRP A 21 7.12 -24.26 -17.79
N PRO A 22 8.24 -24.89 -18.18
CA PRO A 22 8.73 -26.10 -17.54
C PRO A 22 8.94 -25.83 -16.05
N CYS A 23 8.61 -26.82 -15.23
CA CYS A 23 8.61 -26.84 -13.75
C CYS A 23 9.90 -26.31 -13.08
N PHE A 24 10.13 -25.00 -13.12
CA PHE A 24 10.85 -24.29 -12.07
C PHE A 24 9.79 -23.67 -11.19
N LEU A 25 9.70 -24.17 -9.96
CA LEU A 25 8.96 -23.55 -8.88
C LEU A 25 9.25 -22.03 -8.84
N VAL A 26 8.32 -21.21 -9.33
CA VAL A 26 8.30 -19.78 -8.98
C VAL A 26 7.74 -19.71 -7.56
N LEU A 27 8.56 -20.08 -6.59
CA LEU A 27 8.35 -19.70 -5.19
C LEU A 27 8.31 -18.17 -5.22
N GLY A 28 7.14 -17.57 -5.01
CA GLY A 28 7.01 -16.11 -5.03
C GLY A 28 8.01 -15.48 -4.04
N LEU A 29 8.30 -14.18 -4.22
CA LEU A 29 9.22 -13.50 -3.31
C LEU A 29 8.76 -13.70 -1.87
N HIS A 30 9.70 -14.02 -0.97
CA HIS A 30 9.43 -14.30 0.44
C HIS A 30 10.38 -13.52 1.34
N GLY A 31 10.11 -13.52 2.65
CA GLY A 31 10.84 -12.70 3.60
C GLY A 31 10.38 -11.24 3.56
N ASN A 32 11.18 -10.36 4.14
CA ASN A 32 10.75 -8.98 4.39
C ASN A 32 11.19 -8.04 3.27
N ILE A 33 10.50 -6.90 3.11
CA ILE A 33 11.04 -5.81 2.29
C ILE A 33 12.28 -5.25 3.01
N PRO A 34 13.47 -5.27 2.37
CA PRO A 34 14.68 -4.76 3.01
C PRO A 34 14.57 -3.26 3.31
N ALA A 35 15.11 -2.82 4.45
CA ALA A 35 15.12 -1.41 4.83
C ALA A 35 15.81 -0.50 3.79
N SER A 36 16.74 -1.05 3.00
CA SER A 36 17.39 -0.33 1.90
C SER A 36 16.42 0.15 0.81
N VAL A 37 15.32 -0.58 0.57
CA VAL A 37 14.25 -0.14 -0.36
C VAL A 37 13.60 1.14 0.16
N ALA A 38 13.35 1.21 1.47
CA ALA A 38 12.79 2.39 2.12
C ALA A 38 13.79 3.58 2.25
N GLN A 39 15.07 3.33 1.99
CA GLN A 39 16.11 4.37 1.92
C GLN A 39 16.34 4.90 0.49
N CYS A 40 15.75 4.24 -0.52
CA CYS A 40 15.91 4.63 -1.92
C CYS A 40 15.10 5.90 -2.24
N LYS A 41 15.76 7.06 -2.21
CA LYS A 41 15.12 8.38 -2.40
C LYS A 41 14.43 8.55 -3.76
N THR A 42 14.91 7.85 -4.78
CA THR A 42 14.40 7.93 -6.16
C THR A 42 13.21 7.00 -6.41
N LEU A 43 12.87 6.13 -5.44
CA LEU A 43 11.79 5.16 -5.59
C LEU A 43 10.47 5.88 -5.82
N SER A 44 9.92 5.74 -7.03
CA SER A 44 8.69 6.40 -7.44
C SER A 44 7.48 5.47 -7.40
N ARG A 45 7.69 4.18 -7.66
CA ARG A 45 6.63 3.17 -7.75
C ARG A 45 7.16 1.84 -7.22
N LEU A 46 6.45 1.28 -6.24
CA LEU A 46 6.74 -0.03 -5.67
C LEU A 46 5.54 -0.94 -5.84
N ILE A 47 5.70 -2.01 -6.62
CA ILE A 47 4.65 -2.98 -6.93
C ILE A 47 5.20 -4.38 -6.62
N LEU A 48 4.77 -4.96 -5.50
CA LEU A 48 5.20 -6.28 -5.02
C LEU A 48 4.00 -7.21 -4.75
N ARG A 49 2.88 -6.97 -5.43
CA ARG A 49 1.65 -7.73 -5.25
C ARG A 49 1.79 -9.21 -5.59
N ASP A 50 0.95 -10.04 -4.97
CA ASP A 50 0.82 -11.47 -5.24
C ASP A 50 2.15 -12.23 -5.03
N ASN A 51 2.79 -11.96 -3.90
CA ASN A 51 4.00 -12.64 -3.43
C ASN A 51 3.77 -13.27 -2.04
N ASN A 52 4.81 -13.85 -1.48
CA ASN A 52 4.79 -14.46 -0.15
C ASN A 52 5.61 -13.65 0.86
N LEU A 53 5.76 -12.33 0.64
CA LEU A 53 6.52 -11.43 1.50
C LEU A 53 5.85 -11.32 2.87
N SER A 54 6.64 -11.14 3.92
CA SER A 54 6.21 -11.18 5.32
C SER A 54 6.88 -10.08 6.14
N GLY A 55 6.61 -10.08 7.44
CA GLY A 55 7.19 -9.14 8.39
C GLY A 55 6.55 -7.75 8.32
N PRO A 56 7.12 -6.78 9.04
CA PRO A 56 6.60 -5.43 9.10
C PRO A 56 6.85 -4.66 7.80
N LEU A 57 5.95 -3.74 7.48
CA LEU A 57 6.19 -2.74 6.43
C LEU A 57 7.33 -1.80 6.86
N PRO A 58 8.29 -1.50 5.97
CA PRO A 58 9.39 -0.61 6.31
C PRO A 58 8.93 0.85 6.36
N GLU A 59 9.71 1.70 7.03
CA GLU A 59 9.41 3.13 7.17
C GLU A 59 9.73 3.92 5.89
N PHE A 60 8.72 4.24 5.08
CA PHE A 60 8.86 4.95 3.80
C PHE A 60 9.13 6.47 3.92
N SER A 61 9.51 6.96 5.11
CA SER A 61 9.68 8.40 5.39
C SER A 61 10.68 9.11 4.45
N GLN A 62 11.62 8.37 3.87
CA GLN A 62 12.65 8.89 2.95
C GLN A 62 12.26 8.83 1.47
N ASN A 63 11.19 8.10 1.11
CA ASN A 63 10.76 7.94 -0.29
C ASN A 63 9.83 9.08 -0.71
N GLN A 64 10.35 10.31 -0.78
CA GLN A 64 9.56 11.52 -1.10
C GLN A 64 9.00 11.52 -2.53
N ASP A 65 9.62 10.74 -3.43
CA ASP A 65 9.19 10.57 -4.81
C ASP A 65 8.13 9.47 -5.01
N LEU A 66 7.82 8.71 -3.96
CA LEU A 66 6.87 7.61 -4.04
C LEU A 66 5.47 8.12 -4.37
N SER A 67 4.95 7.60 -5.47
CA SER A 67 3.66 7.98 -6.07
C SER A 67 2.67 6.80 -6.12
N PHE A 68 3.18 5.57 -6.18
CA PHE A 68 2.35 4.36 -6.28
C PHE A 68 2.92 3.26 -5.38
N LEU A 69 2.11 2.75 -4.46
CA LEU A 69 2.49 1.65 -3.57
C LEU A 69 1.44 0.54 -3.66
N ASP A 70 1.85 -0.63 -4.15
CA ASP A 70 0.98 -1.80 -4.27
C ASP A 70 1.67 -3.05 -3.72
N LEU A 71 1.22 -3.46 -2.53
CA LEU A 71 1.75 -4.57 -1.75
C LEU A 71 0.66 -5.62 -1.47
N ASN A 72 -0.42 -5.64 -2.28
CA ASN A 72 -1.55 -6.51 -2.00
C ASN A 72 -1.22 -8.00 -2.09
N SER A 73 -2.04 -8.84 -1.46
CA SER A 73 -1.90 -10.30 -1.51
C SER A 73 -0.49 -10.77 -1.09
N ASN A 74 -0.10 -10.42 0.13
CA ASN A 74 1.14 -10.83 0.78
C ASN A 74 0.84 -11.26 2.23
N ASN A 75 1.88 -11.52 3.03
CA ASN A 75 1.81 -11.87 4.44
C ASN A 75 2.35 -10.78 5.36
N PHE A 76 2.31 -9.49 4.97
CA PHE A 76 2.79 -8.40 5.81
C PHE A 76 1.99 -8.29 7.11
N GLU A 77 2.69 -8.05 8.21
CA GLU A 77 2.16 -8.01 9.58
C GLU A 77 2.55 -6.72 10.30
N GLY A 78 2.05 -6.55 11.53
CA GLY A 78 2.29 -5.32 12.29
C GLY A 78 1.51 -4.10 11.78
N PRO A 79 1.82 -2.89 12.29
CA PRO A 79 1.09 -1.68 11.97
C PRO A 79 1.47 -1.09 10.62
N ILE A 80 0.60 -0.24 10.07
CA ILE A 80 0.95 0.63 8.94
C ILE A 80 1.94 1.70 9.46
N PRO A 81 3.13 1.84 8.83
CA PRO A 81 4.16 2.78 9.27
C PRO A 81 3.69 4.22 9.11
N SER A 82 3.91 5.04 10.14
CA SER A 82 3.47 6.44 10.13
C SER A 82 4.27 7.29 9.12
N GLY A 83 5.50 6.88 8.80
CA GLY A 83 6.33 7.53 7.79
C GLY A 83 5.71 7.59 6.41
N LEU A 84 4.75 6.70 6.09
CA LEU A 84 4.00 6.73 4.83
C LEU A 84 3.22 8.05 4.64
N GLY A 85 2.84 8.73 5.73
CA GLY A 85 2.22 10.05 5.69
C GLY A 85 3.14 11.18 5.20
N SER A 86 4.45 10.92 5.05
CA SER A 86 5.44 11.88 4.51
C SER A 86 5.55 11.84 2.99
N CYS A 87 5.09 10.77 2.34
CA CYS A 87 5.16 10.57 0.90
C CYS A 87 4.06 11.35 0.16
N ARG A 88 4.14 12.70 0.16
CA ARG A 88 3.09 13.60 -0.34
C ARG A 88 2.74 13.46 -1.83
N LYS A 89 3.52 12.69 -2.60
CA LYS A 89 3.27 12.39 -4.01
C LYS A 89 2.41 11.14 -4.23
N LEU A 90 2.11 10.37 -3.18
CA LEU A 90 1.28 9.17 -3.28
C LEU A 90 -0.11 9.50 -3.84
N THR A 91 -0.47 8.80 -4.90
CA THR A 91 -1.79 8.84 -5.54
C THR A 91 -2.56 7.54 -5.35
N ALA A 92 -1.87 6.42 -5.16
CA ALA A 92 -2.50 5.13 -4.90
C ALA A 92 -1.72 4.30 -3.87
N ILE A 93 -2.45 3.75 -2.90
CA ILE A 93 -1.95 2.81 -1.90
C ILE A 93 -2.87 1.59 -1.89
N ASN A 94 -2.30 0.41 -2.12
CA ASN A 94 -3.00 -0.86 -2.00
C ASN A 94 -2.21 -1.78 -1.06
N LEU A 95 -2.74 -1.98 0.14
CA LEU A 95 -2.19 -2.88 1.17
C LEU A 95 -3.15 -4.04 1.46
N SER A 96 -4.13 -4.26 0.59
CA SER A 96 -5.20 -5.23 0.83
C SER A 96 -4.71 -6.67 0.85
N ARG A 97 -5.47 -7.57 1.49
CA ARG A 97 -5.15 -9.01 1.59
C ARG A 97 -3.76 -9.23 2.20
N ASN A 98 -3.57 -8.71 3.41
CA ASN A 98 -2.39 -8.90 4.24
C ASN A 98 -2.82 -9.25 5.68
N LYS A 99 -1.88 -9.26 6.63
CA LYS A 99 -2.12 -9.51 8.06
C LYS A 99 -1.83 -8.27 8.91
N LEU A 100 -2.01 -7.07 8.35
CA LEU A 100 -1.72 -5.81 9.04
C LEU A 100 -2.66 -5.63 10.25
N THR A 101 -2.12 -5.06 11.32
CA THR A 101 -2.78 -4.88 12.63
C THR A 101 -2.65 -3.44 13.12
N GLY A 102 -3.19 -3.13 14.30
CA GLY A 102 -3.14 -1.79 14.88
C GLY A 102 -4.15 -0.83 14.23
N VAL A 103 -3.91 0.47 14.36
CA VAL A 103 -4.80 1.53 13.86
C VAL A 103 -4.27 2.14 12.57
N ILE A 104 -5.14 2.77 11.79
CA ILE A 104 -4.71 3.57 10.64
C ILE A 104 -4.02 4.84 11.16
N PRO A 105 -2.76 5.13 10.77
CA PRO A 105 -2.07 6.34 11.21
C PRO A 105 -2.81 7.60 10.72
N PRO A 106 -3.22 8.53 11.61
CA PRO A 106 -3.92 9.75 11.20
C PRO A 106 -3.11 10.63 10.22
N VAL A 107 -1.79 10.50 10.25
CA VAL A 107 -0.86 11.19 9.34
C VAL A 107 -1.06 10.82 7.86
N LEU A 108 -1.71 9.69 7.54
CA LEU A 108 -2.10 9.39 6.15
C LEU A 108 -3.06 10.44 5.59
N GLY A 109 -3.82 11.16 6.44
CA GLY A 109 -4.63 12.30 6.02
C GLY A 109 -3.82 13.47 5.44
N ASN A 110 -2.48 13.46 5.54
CA ASN A 110 -1.61 14.46 4.89
C ASN A 110 -1.43 14.21 3.39
N LEU A 111 -1.84 13.04 2.87
CA LEU A 111 -1.65 12.65 1.47
C LEU A 111 -2.71 13.29 0.57
N GLN A 112 -2.57 14.58 0.31
CA GLN A 112 -3.60 15.39 -0.38
C GLN A 112 -3.86 14.99 -1.84
N LYS A 113 -2.91 14.28 -2.48
CA LYS A 113 -3.02 13.77 -3.85
C LYS A 113 -3.57 12.34 -3.94
N LEU A 114 -3.91 11.73 -2.80
CA LEU A 114 -4.34 10.34 -2.74
C LEU A 114 -5.72 10.19 -3.39
N ARG A 115 -5.81 9.29 -4.37
CA ARG A 115 -7.03 8.98 -5.13
C ARG A 115 -7.57 7.61 -4.76
N TYR A 116 -6.68 6.66 -4.51
CA TYR A 116 -7.03 5.28 -4.22
C TYR A 116 -6.37 4.82 -2.92
N LEU A 117 -7.19 4.38 -1.96
CA LEU A 117 -6.73 3.69 -0.77
C LEU A 117 -7.50 2.39 -0.58
N ASN A 118 -6.78 1.27 -0.61
CA ASN A 118 -7.34 -0.04 -0.30
C ASN A 118 -6.55 -0.70 0.84
N LEU A 119 -7.21 -0.82 1.99
CA LEU A 119 -6.71 -1.51 3.18
C LEU A 119 -7.52 -2.78 3.48
N GLY A 120 -8.41 -3.19 2.58
CA GLY A 120 -9.36 -4.26 2.82
C GLY A 120 -8.70 -5.62 3.08
N VAL A 121 -9.41 -6.51 3.76
CA VAL A 121 -8.93 -7.87 4.09
C VAL A 121 -7.60 -7.82 4.85
N ASN A 122 -7.64 -7.25 6.05
CA ASN A 122 -6.54 -7.17 7.01
C ASN A 122 -7.10 -7.37 8.43
N SER A 123 -6.31 -7.14 9.47
CA SER A 123 -6.74 -7.16 10.89
C SER A 123 -6.61 -5.79 11.56
N LEU A 124 -6.80 -4.70 10.80
CA LEU A 124 -6.75 -3.34 11.32
C LEU A 124 -7.95 -3.07 12.25
N THR A 125 -7.74 -2.22 13.25
CA THR A 125 -8.65 -1.92 14.34
C THR A 125 -8.80 -0.41 14.54
N GLY A 126 -9.65 -0.01 15.48
CA GLY A 126 -9.86 1.40 15.84
C GLY A 126 -10.83 2.12 14.89
N LEU A 127 -10.75 3.45 14.90
CA LEU A 127 -11.61 4.33 14.10
C LEU A 127 -10.90 4.72 12.79
N VAL A 128 -11.69 5.01 11.76
CA VAL A 128 -11.19 5.69 10.57
C VAL A 128 -10.79 7.12 10.97
N PRO A 129 -9.53 7.56 10.71
CA PRO A 129 -9.09 8.88 11.15
C PRO A 129 -9.99 9.99 10.56
N PRO A 130 -10.52 10.92 11.38
CA PRO A 130 -11.34 12.03 10.89
C PRO A 130 -10.62 12.87 9.83
N LYS A 131 -9.29 12.92 9.89
CA LYS A 131 -8.45 13.64 8.92
C LYS A 131 -8.64 13.17 7.46
N PHE A 132 -9.22 12.00 7.24
CA PHE A 132 -9.51 11.50 5.89
C PHE A 132 -10.58 12.35 5.18
N SER A 133 -11.40 13.11 5.94
CA SER A 133 -12.31 14.12 5.37
C SER A 133 -11.59 15.25 4.63
N ASN A 134 -10.27 15.39 4.81
CA ASN A 134 -9.47 16.41 4.12
C ASN A 134 -8.98 15.96 2.75
N TRP A 135 -9.14 14.69 2.37
CA TRP A 135 -8.74 14.24 1.04
C TRP A 135 -9.72 14.74 -0.01
N LYS A 136 -9.25 15.66 -0.86
CA LYS A 136 -10.07 16.27 -1.91
C LYS A 136 -10.09 15.47 -3.21
N GLU A 137 -9.08 14.63 -3.43
CA GLU A 137 -8.91 13.85 -4.66
C GLU A 137 -9.30 12.37 -4.49
N LEU A 138 -9.73 11.94 -3.30
CA LEU A 138 -10.03 10.54 -3.04
C LEU A 138 -11.26 10.10 -3.83
N THR A 139 -11.11 9.07 -4.65
CA THR A 139 -12.20 8.47 -5.42
C THR A 139 -12.57 7.09 -4.92
N THR A 140 -11.67 6.42 -4.18
CA THR A 140 -11.87 5.05 -3.75
C THR A 140 -11.24 4.80 -2.39
N LEU A 141 -12.08 4.39 -1.44
CA LEU A 141 -11.69 3.98 -0.10
C LEU A 141 -12.27 2.59 0.19
N ILE A 142 -11.41 1.59 0.31
CA ILE A 142 -11.81 0.21 0.62
C ILE A 142 -11.23 -0.18 1.97
N LEU A 143 -12.11 -0.40 2.95
CA LEU A 143 -11.76 -0.76 4.33
C LEU A 143 -12.38 -2.09 4.78
N SER A 144 -13.20 -2.72 3.94
CA SER A 144 -13.95 -3.94 4.25
C SER A 144 -13.05 -5.12 4.61
N GLY A 145 -13.53 -6.03 5.44
CA GLY A 145 -12.71 -7.17 5.92
C GLY A 145 -11.60 -6.75 6.88
N ASN A 146 -11.87 -5.77 7.74
CA ASN A 146 -11.06 -5.39 8.90
C ASN A 146 -11.90 -5.46 10.18
N ARG A 147 -11.30 -5.06 11.31
CA ARG A 147 -11.94 -5.02 12.64
C ARG A 147 -12.16 -3.59 13.11
N PHE A 148 -12.49 -2.68 12.20
CA PHE A 148 -12.78 -1.29 12.54
C PHE A 148 -14.04 -1.19 13.41
N SER A 149 -13.97 -0.31 14.40
CA SER A 149 -15.07 0.03 15.28
C SER A 149 -15.57 1.43 14.92
N GLY A 150 -16.85 1.72 15.14
CA GLY A 150 -17.44 3.04 14.89
C GLY A 150 -17.92 3.27 13.45
N PHE A 151 -18.50 4.44 13.21
CA PHE A 151 -19.07 4.82 11.92
C PHE A 151 -17.97 5.33 10.98
N VAL A 152 -17.98 4.86 9.73
CA VAL A 152 -17.27 5.56 8.64
C VAL A 152 -17.93 6.95 8.54
N PRO A 153 -17.17 8.06 8.61
CA PRO A 153 -17.75 9.39 8.49
C PRO A 153 -18.58 9.46 7.21
N PRO A 154 -19.80 10.02 7.25
CA PRO A 154 -20.64 10.13 6.06
C PRO A 154 -19.86 10.82 4.95
N ASP A 155 -19.79 10.12 3.81
CA ASP A 155 -19.17 10.63 2.59
C ASP A 155 -19.84 11.95 2.23
N ARG A 156 -19.06 12.97 1.83
CA ARG A 156 -19.62 14.25 1.35
C ARG A 156 -20.05 14.06 -0.10
N GLY A 157 -21.08 13.24 -0.29
CA GLY A 157 -21.71 12.96 -1.57
C GLY A 157 -23.24 13.11 -1.47
N SER A 158 -23.70 14.36 -1.53
CA SER A 158 -25.05 14.75 -1.97
C SER A 158 -24.90 15.89 -2.96
#